data_AF-A0A1Q6XDN8-F1
#
_entry.id   AF-A0A1Q6XDN8-F1
#
_cell.length_a   1.000
_cell.length_b   1.000
_cell.length_c   1.000
_cell.angle_alpha   90.00
_cell.angle_beta   90.00
_cell.angle_gamma   90.00
#
_symmetry.space_group_name_H-M   'P 1'
#
loop_
_entity.id
_entity.type
_entity.pdbx_description
1 polymer ?
#
loop_
_entity_poly.entity_id
_entity_poly.type
_entity_poly.pdbx_seq_one_letter_code
_entity_poly.pdbx_strand_id
1 'polypeptide(L)'
;MASPASSPAPNAENLGTGNSASNTGTTISQGTTATVLLFGPGLNGNMQVTISGPGDIAVTNIQSITSTDNTPGISFIAAVASNAALGARTVLLRNSKDDITSFTGGLEVQ
;
A
#
# COMPACT_ATOMS: atom_id res chain seq x y z
N MET A 1 -3.17 -11.32 34.14
CA MET A 1 -3.69 -12.00 32.93
C MET A 1 -3.74 -10.97 31.83
N ALA A 2 -2.89 -11.08 30.80
CA ALA A 2 -2.95 -10.22 29.63
C ALA A 2 -3.96 -10.84 28.65
N SER A 3 -5.05 -10.14 28.37
CA SER A 3 -5.92 -10.47 27.25
C SER A 3 -5.08 -10.49 25.96
N PRO A 4 -5.24 -11.47 25.05
CA PRO A 4 -4.58 -11.38 23.76
C PRO A 4 -5.09 -10.10 23.10
N ALA A 5 -4.17 -9.19 22.75
CA ALA A 5 -4.51 -8.12 21.84
C ALA A 5 -4.95 -8.79 20.54
N SER A 6 -6.25 -8.85 20.29
CA SER A 6 -6.77 -9.13 18.96
C SER A 6 -6.18 -8.04 18.09
N SER A 7 -5.12 -8.36 17.34
CA SER A 7 -4.56 -7.44 16.35
C SER A 7 -5.74 -6.92 15.53
N PRO A 8 -5.93 -5.60 15.41
CA PRO A 8 -7.03 -5.08 14.63
C PRO A 8 -6.97 -5.66 13.22
N ALA A 9 -8.14 -5.94 12.64
CA ALA A 9 -8.22 -6.37 11.26
C ALA A 9 -7.53 -5.31 10.37
N PRO A 10 -6.80 -5.71 9.32
CA PRO A 10 -6.16 -4.75 8.44
C PRO A 10 -7.16 -3.79 7.81
N ASN A 11 -6.85 -2.49 7.83
CA ASN A 11 -7.60 -1.47 7.12
C ASN A 11 -6.61 -0.47 6.50
N ALA A 12 -6.65 -0.28 5.18
CA ALA A 12 -5.85 0.74 4.50
C ALA A 12 -6.66 2.04 4.38
N GLU A 13 -6.15 3.12 4.97
CA GLU A 13 -6.89 4.39 5.10
C GLU A 13 -6.23 5.54 4.34
N ASN A 14 -4.91 5.56 4.27
CA ASN A 14 -4.13 6.62 3.62
C ASN A 14 -3.08 6.02 2.70
N LEU A 15 -2.91 6.62 1.51
CA LEU A 15 -1.91 6.25 0.52
C LEU A 15 -1.13 7.48 0.06
N GLY A 16 0.17 7.33 -0.11
CA GLY A 16 1.00 8.36 -0.74
C GLY A 16 2.35 7.87 -1.23
N THR A 17 3.19 8.82 -1.63
CA THR A 17 4.58 8.60 -2.06
C THR A 17 5.53 9.53 -1.32
N GLY A 18 6.81 9.16 -1.26
CA GLY A 18 7.83 9.96 -0.59
C GLY A 18 7.70 9.92 0.93
N ASN A 19 7.23 11.01 1.55
CA ASN A 19 7.13 11.17 3.01
C ASN A 19 5.73 11.52 3.52
N SER A 20 4.71 11.52 2.64
CA SER A 20 3.35 11.94 2.97
C SER A 20 2.32 10.96 2.40
N ALA A 21 1.18 10.81 3.07
CA ALA A 21 0.05 9.99 2.63
C ALA A 21 -1.29 10.68 2.91
N SER A 22 -2.27 10.51 2.03
CA SER A 22 -3.61 11.11 2.10
C SER A 22 -4.68 10.05 1.80
N ASN A 23 -5.91 10.30 2.23
CA ASN A 23 -7.06 9.47 1.86
C ASN A 23 -7.54 9.71 0.40
N THR A 24 -6.96 10.68 -0.29
CA THR A 24 -7.26 10.99 -1.71
C THR A 24 -6.36 10.21 -2.68
N GLY A 25 -5.29 9.60 -2.20
CA GLY A 25 -4.34 8.86 -3.04
C GLY A 25 -3.16 9.66 -3.59
N THR A 26 -2.48 9.08 -4.57
CA THR A 26 -1.27 9.55 -5.22
C THR A 26 -1.22 9.15 -6.70
N THR A 27 -0.32 9.77 -7.44
CA THR A 27 -0.06 9.45 -8.85
C THR A 27 1.40 9.06 -9.02
N ILE A 28 1.67 8.05 -9.84
CA ILE A 28 3.01 7.58 -10.19
C ILE A 28 3.14 7.56 -11.71
N SER A 29 4.22 8.12 -12.25
CA SER A 29 4.43 8.17 -13.68
C SER A 29 4.91 6.84 -14.26
N GLN A 30 4.54 6.55 -15.50
CA GLN A 30 5.13 5.45 -16.27
C GLN A 30 6.67 5.51 -16.28
N GLY A 31 7.32 4.34 -16.26
CA GLY A 31 8.78 4.23 -16.34
C GLY A 31 9.51 4.72 -15.09
N THR A 32 8.80 5.02 -14.01
CA THR A 32 9.40 5.47 -12.75
C THR A 32 9.38 4.40 -11.67
N THR A 33 10.25 4.57 -10.69
CA THR A 33 10.22 3.80 -9.44
C THR A 33 9.91 4.75 -8.31
N ALA A 34 8.92 4.40 -7.48
CA ALA A 34 8.50 5.22 -6.37
C ALA A 34 8.33 4.38 -5.10
N THR A 35 8.67 4.98 -3.96
CA THR A 35 8.30 4.42 -2.65
C THR A 35 6.87 4.82 -2.34
N VAL A 36 6.00 3.82 -2.21
CA VAL A 36 4.60 3.98 -1.81
C VAL A 36 4.49 3.75 -0.32
N LEU A 37 3.72 4.61 0.34
CA LEU A 37 3.39 4.53 1.76
C LEU A 37 1.90 4.21 1.90
N LEU A 38 1.58 3.27 2.78
CA LEU A 38 0.21 2.94 3.13
C LEU A 38 0.04 2.89 4.64
N PHE A 39 -0.94 3.58 5.19
CA PHE A 39 -1.22 3.61 6.62
C PHE A 39 -2.64 3.19 6.94
N GLY A 40 -2.79 2.60 8.12
CA GLY A 40 -4.06 2.23 8.73
C GLY A 40 -3.90 1.06 9.70
N PRO A 41 -4.93 0.78 10.52
CA PRO A 41 -4.81 -0.21 11.58
C PRO A 41 -4.53 -1.62 11.03
N GLY A 42 -3.72 -2.39 11.75
CA GLY A 42 -3.42 -3.80 11.40
C GLY A 42 -2.43 -4.00 10.26
N LEU A 43 -1.96 -2.92 9.60
CA LEU A 43 -0.94 -3.01 8.54
C LEU A 43 0.45 -3.34 9.09
N ASN A 44 1.19 -4.20 8.40
CA ASN A 44 2.58 -4.54 8.74
C ASN A 44 3.33 -5.16 7.54
N GLY A 45 4.66 -5.18 7.60
CA GLY A 45 5.53 -5.62 6.51
C GLY A 45 5.45 -7.09 6.10
N ASN A 46 4.70 -7.94 6.82
CA ASN A 46 4.46 -9.33 6.42
C ASN A 46 3.26 -9.46 5.46
N MET A 47 2.60 -8.36 5.11
CA MET A 47 1.49 -8.37 4.17
C MET A 47 1.98 -8.58 2.74
N GLN A 48 1.22 -9.35 1.98
CA GLN A 48 1.36 -9.42 0.54
C GLN A 48 0.65 -8.21 -0.09
N VAL A 49 1.37 -7.49 -0.95
CA VAL A 49 0.84 -6.35 -1.71
C VAL A 49 0.66 -6.75 -3.16
N THR A 50 -0.54 -6.52 -3.70
CA THR A 50 -0.83 -6.67 -5.13
C THR A 50 -1.50 -5.42 -5.66
N ILE A 51 -1.27 -5.11 -6.95
CA ILE A 51 -1.87 -3.96 -7.61
C ILE A 51 -2.76 -4.48 -8.73
N SER A 52 -4.03 -4.05 -8.75
CA SER A 52 -5.00 -4.49 -9.75
C SER A 52 -4.61 -4.03 -11.16
N GLY A 53 -4.91 -4.82 -12.18
CA GLY A 53 -4.67 -4.45 -13.58
C GLY A 53 -3.63 -5.36 -14.23
N PRO A 54 -2.98 -4.91 -15.33
CA PRO A 54 -1.90 -5.65 -15.95
C PRO A 54 -0.72 -5.84 -14.99
N GLY A 55 0.11 -6.85 -15.23
CA GLY A 55 1.36 -7.08 -14.48
C GLY A 55 2.47 -6.08 -14.82
N ASP A 56 2.13 -4.80 -14.96
CA ASP A 56 3.01 -3.72 -15.41
C ASP A 56 3.60 -2.89 -14.26
N ILE A 57 3.27 -3.24 -13.02
CA ILE A 57 3.83 -2.64 -11.81
C ILE A 57 4.39 -3.75 -10.93
N ALA A 58 5.70 -3.72 -10.70
CA ALA A 58 6.38 -4.65 -9.79
C ALA A 58 6.45 -4.05 -8.37
N VAL A 59 6.07 -4.86 -7.38
CA VAL A 59 6.14 -4.48 -5.96
C VAL A 59 7.28 -5.23 -5.27
N THR A 60 8.15 -4.51 -4.57
CA THR A 60 9.30 -5.08 -3.84
C THR A 60 9.56 -4.34 -2.53
N ASN A 61 10.45 -4.89 -1.69
CA ASN A 61 10.95 -4.27 -0.46
C ASN A 61 9.83 -3.75 0.47
N ILE A 62 8.89 -4.63 0.82
CA ILE A 62 7.80 -4.30 1.74
C ILE A 62 8.36 -4.24 3.17
N GLN A 63 8.14 -3.13 3.87
CA GLN A 63 8.65 -2.87 5.21
C GLN A 63 7.55 -2.30 6.10
N SER A 64 7.56 -2.64 7.40
CA SER A 64 6.70 -1.97 8.38
C SER A 64 7.19 -0.55 8.63
N ILE A 65 6.26 0.40 8.69
CA ILE A 65 6.52 1.79 9.08
C ILE A 65 5.47 2.24 10.10
N THR A 66 5.68 3.42 10.68
CA THR A 66 4.74 4.02 11.62
C THR A 66 4.64 5.51 11.32
N SER A 67 3.41 6.02 11.25
CA SER A 67 3.11 7.43 11.03
C SER A 67 3.45 8.25 12.28
N THR A 68 3.50 9.58 12.15
CA THR A 68 3.78 10.51 13.25
C THR A 68 2.70 10.49 14.34
N ASP A 69 1.49 10.04 14.01
CA ASP A 69 0.37 9.82 14.94
C ASP A 69 0.33 8.40 15.55
N ASN A 70 1.37 7.59 15.32
CA ASN A 70 1.48 6.19 15.70
C ASN A 70 0.58 5.21 14.91
N THR A 71 -0.05 5.66 13.83
CA THR A 71 -0.79 4.74 12.94
C THR A 71 0.19 3.77 12.26
N PRO A 72 -0.03 2.45 12.36
CA PRO A 72 0.81 1.47 11.69
C PRO A 72 0.67 1.58 10.16
N GLY A 73 1.69 1.16 9.44
CA GLY A 73 1.70 1.20 7.99
C GLY A 73 2.73 0.29 7.37
N ILE A 74 2.76 0.31 6.05
CA ILE A 74 3.80 -0.30 5.23
C ILE A 74 4.39 0.69 4.24
N SER A 75 5.68 0.54 3.95
CA SER A 75 6.31 1.10 2.76
C SER A 75 6.67 -0.02 1.79
N PHE A 76 6.59 0.25 0.49
CA PHE A 76 7.08 -0.66 -0.54
C PHE A 76 7.54 0.11 -1.76
N ILE A 77 8.39 -0.52 -2.58
CA ILE A 77 8.84 0.03 -3.86
C ILE A 77 7.90 -0.45 -4.95
N ALA A 78 7.30 0.49 -5.67
CA ALA A 78 6.54 0.25 -6.90
C ALA A 78 7.38 0.69 -8.11
N ALA A 79 7.77 -0.27 -8.95
CA ALA A 79 8.43 -0.01 -10.22
C ALA A 79 7.40 -0.12 -11.36
N VAL A 80 7.09 1.01 -11.99
CA VAL A 80 6.10 1.11 -13.06
C VAL A 80 6.80 0.97 -14.41
N ALA A 81 6.36 0.02 -15.23
CA ALA A 81 6.92 -0.16 -16.56
C ALA A 81 6.70 1.09 -17.44
N SER A 82 7.61 1.35 -18.39
CA SER A 82 7.50 2.50 -19.31
C SER A 82 6.30 2.42 -20.26
N ASN A 83 5.70 1.23 -20.38
CA ASN A 83 4.51 0.95 -21.18
C ASN A 83 3.30 0.53 -20.32
N ALA A 84 3.31 0.83 -19.01
CA ALA A 84 2.22 0.47 -18.11
C ALA A 84 0.90 1.11 -18.56
N ALA A 85 -0.23 0.40 -18.48
CA ALA A 85 -1.51 0.98 -18.87
C ALA A 85 -1.88 2.14 -17.93
N LEU A 86 -2.31 3.26 -18.49
CA LEU A 86 -2.69 4.44 -17.70
C LEU A 86 -3.99 4.19 -16.91
N GLY A 87 -4.18 5.01 -15.87
CA GLY A 87 -5.42 5.10 -15.11
C GLY A 87 -5.33 4.55 -13.69
N ALA A 88 -6.50 4.54 -13.04
CA ALA A 88 -6.61 4.15 -11.64
C ALA A 88 -6.26 2.68 -11.41
N ARG A 89 -5.57 2.44 -10.29
CA ARG A 89 -5.14 1.16 -9.76
C ARG A 89 -5.66 1.02 -8.34
N THR A 90 -5.99 -0.20 -7.96
CA THR A 90 -6.34 -0.58 -6.59
C THR A 90 -5.16 -1.29 -5.97
N VAL A 91 -4.74 -0.87 -4.78
CA VAL A 91 -3.75 -1.60 -3.98
C VAL A 91 -4.49 -2.56 -3.07
N LEU A 92 -4.21 -3.85 -3.18
CA LEU A 92 -4.75 -4.88 -2.31
C LEU A 92 -3.66 -5.38 -1.36
N LEU A 93 -4.02 -5.54 -0.09
CA LEU A 93 -3.15 -6.04 0.96
C LEU A 93 -3.79 -7.26 1.57
N ARG A 94 -3.06 -8.37 1.56
CA ARG A 94 -3.49 -9.63 2.16
C ARG A 94 -2.53 -10.02 3.27
N ASN A 95 -3.06 -10.33 4.44
CA ASN A 95 -2.26 -10.87 5.54
C ASN A 95 -2.19 -12.42 5.49
N SER A 96 -1.44 -13.03 6.40
CA SER A 96 -1.30 -14.48 6.49
C SER A 96 -2.54 -15.23 7.00
N LYS A 97 -3.57 -14.51 7.47
CA LYS A 97 -4.88 -15.05 7.86
C LYS A 97 -5.92 -14.91 6.75
N ASP A 98 -5.49 -14.51 5.54
CA ASP A 98 -6.34 -14.23 4.40
C ASP A 98 -7.30 -13.04 4.57
N ASP A 99 -7.08 -12.19 5.58
CA ASP A 99 -7.79 -10.90 5.64
C ASP A 99 -7.26 -9.99 4.53
N ILE A 100 -8.18 -9.40 3.78
CA ILE A 100 -7.89 -8.50 2.67
C ILE A 100 -8.40 -7.11 3.03
N THR A 101 -7.54 -6.12 2.85
CA THR A 101 -7.95 -4.71 2.76
C THR A 101 -7.46 -4.12 1.45
N SER A 102 -8.14 -3.09 0.98
CA SER A 102 -7.81 -2.44 -0.28
C SER A 102 -7.89 -0.94 -0.15
N PHE A 103 -7.00 -0.25 -0.85
CA PHE A 103 -7.14 1.17 -1.09
C PHE A 103 -7.50 1.38 -2.56
N THR A 104 -8.74 1.77 -2.81
CA THR A 104 -9.33 1.88 -4.15
C THR A 104 -9.24 3.30 -4.68
N GLY A 105 -8.82 3.45 -5.93
CA GLY A 105 -8.95 4.70 -6.69
C GLY A 105 -7.89 5.76 -6.41
N GLY A 106 -7.01 5.54 -5.42
CA GLY A 106 -5.98 6.52 -5.09
C GLY A 106 -4.55 6.07 -5.38
N LEU A 107 -4.34 5.10 -6.27
CA LEU A 107 -3.06 4.94 -6.96
C LEU A 107 -3.32 5.10 -8.45
N GLU A 108 -2.83 6.17 -9.08
CA GLU A 108 -3.05 6.41 -10.50
C GLU A 108 -1.73 6.34 -11.28
N VAL A 109 -1.75 5.66 -12.43
CA VAL A 109 -0.62 5.63 -13.38
C VAL A 109 -0.86 6.68 -14.45
N GLN A 110 0.10 7.59 -14.64
CA GLN A 110 0.06 8.65 -15.67
C GLN A 110 1.28 8.66 -16.58
#